data_AF-A0A8T6LXF6-F1
#
_entry.id   AF-A0A8T6LXF6-F1
#
_cell.length_a   1.000
_cell.length_b   1.000
_cell.length_c   1.000
_cell.angle_alpha   90.00
_cell.angle_beta   90.00
_cell.angle_gamma   90.00
#
_symmetry.space_group_name_H-M   'P 1'
#
loop_
_entity.id
_entity.type
_entity.pdbx_description
1 polymer ?
#
loop_
_entity_poly.entity_id
_entity_poly.type
_entity_poly.pdbx_seq_one_letter_code
_entity_poly.pdbx_strand_id
1 'polypeptide(L)'
;MGFIHRLKNLFISKSEEDETMPEEFHDPHQEKMAEEFVQRQQSVIDDAMSELESKVQNAKGEATPTAAPDYDAGDVEVTDLLSTDEQIQDHSEMNVVEHLSVEEIGDHLESATVVGDLPEEIQF
;
A
#
# COMPACT_ATOMS: atom_id res chain seq x y z
N MET A 1 27.05 -2.53 -53.83
CA MET A 1 25.63 -2.49 -53.41
C MET A 1 24.82 -3.45 -54.29
N GLY A 2 24.77 -4.76 -54.00
CA GLY A 2 24.13 -5.70 -54.95
C GLY A 2 23.81 -7.12 -54.46
N PHE A 3 24.17 -7.49 -53.23
CA PHE A 3 23.95 -8.85 -52.73
C PHE A 3 22.72 -8.97 -51.81
N ILE A 4 22.32 -7.87 -51.17
CA ILE A 4 21.20 -7.85 -50.20
C ILE A 4 19.84 -7.90 -50.90
N HIS A 5 19.74 -7.42 -52.15
CA HIS A 5 18.48 -7.40 -52.91
C HIS A 5 18.05 -8.80 -53.40
N ARG A 6 19.02 -9.68 -53.69
CA ARG A 6 18.72 -11.06 -54.14
C ARG A 6 18.25 -11.96 -52.99
N LEU A 7 18.73 -11.71 -51.76
CA LEU A 7 18.28 -12.44 -50.57
C LEU A 7 16.85 -12.08 -50.17
N LYS A 8 16.41 -10.82 -50.40
CA LYS A 8 15.02 -10.41 -50.11
C LYS A 8 13.99 -11.07 -51.05
N ASN A 9 14.32 -11.25 -52.33
CA ASN A 9 13.38 -11.85 -53.28
C ASN A 9 13.16 -13.35 -53.08
N LEU A 10 14.05 -14.06 -52.37
CA LEU A 10 13.85 -15.47 -52.02
C LEU A 10 12.94 -15.69 -50.81
N PHE A 11 12.76 -14.67 -49.96
CA PHE A 11 11.85 -14.73 -48.81
C PHE A 11 10.43 -14.26 -49.13
N ILE A 12 10.21 -13.69 -50.32
CA ILE A 12 8.89 -13.17 -50.76
C ILE A 12 8.22 -14.10 -51.80
N SER A 13 8.87 -15.19 -52.23
CA SER A 13 8.36 -16.04 -53.31
C SER A 13 7.49 -17.23 -52.87
N LYS A 14 6.89 -17.20 -51.68
CA LYS A 14 5.76 -18.08 -51.37
C LYS A 14 4.53 -17.23 -51.09
N SER A 15 3.98 -16.66 -52.17
CA SER A 15 2.60 -16.21 -52.19
C SER A 15 1.71 -17.45 -52.24
N GLU A 16 1.34 -17.94 -51.07
CA GLU A 16 0.19 -18.82 -50.89
C GLU A 16 -0.95 -17.91 -50.43
N GLU A 17 -1.96 -17.87 -51.30
CA GLU A 17 -3.36 -17.51 -51.07
C GLU A 17 -3.65 -16.05 -50.64
N ASP A 18 -4.41 -15.43 -51.54
CA ASP A 18 -5.18 -14.20 -51.36
C ASP A 18 -6.22 -14.45 -50.26
N GLU A 19 -5.79 -14.50 -49.01
CA GLU A 19 -6.68 -14.39 -47.86
C GLU A 19 -7.09 -12.94 -47.78
N THR A 20 -8.27 -12.65 -48.34
CA THR A 20 -9.07 -11.48 -48.00
C THR A 20 -8.92 -11.22 -46.50
N MET A 21 -8.23 -10.15 -46.12
CA MET A 21 -8.27 -9.72 -44.72
C MET A 21 -9.75 -9.60 -44.37
N PRO A 22 -10.24 -10.25 -43.30
CA PRO A 22 -11.59 -9.95 -42.86
C PRO A 22 -11.60 -8.44 -42.60
N GLU A 23 -12.48 -7.70 -43.28
CA GLU A 23 -12.84 -6.38 -42.80
C GLU A 23 -13.27 -6.59 -41.36
N GLU A 24 -12.40 -6.20 -40.41
CA GLU A 24 -12.71 -6.28 -39.00
C GLU A 24 -13.99 -5.48 -38.83
N PHE A 25 -15.05 -6.18 -38.42
CA PHE A 25 -16.33 -5.55 -38.14
C PHE A 25 -16.13 -4.63 -36.94
N HIS A 26 -15.87 -3.36 -37.22
CA HIS A 26 -15.84 -2.32 -36.21
C HIS A 26 -17.28 -2.10 -35.74
N ASP A 27 -17.61 -2.72 -34.61
CA ASP A 27 -18.86 -2.43 -33.93
C ASP A 27 -18.82 -0.95 -33.49
N PRO A 28 -19.71 -0.08 -34.00
CA PRO A 28 -19.76 1.32 -33.60
C PRO A 28 -20.10 1.48 -32.10
N HIS A 29 -20.55 0.42 -31.43
CA HIS A 29 -20.74 0.39 -29.99
C HIS A 29 -19.41 0.19 -29.23
N GLN A 30 -18.41 -0.45 -29.83
CA GLN A 30 -17.11 -0.70 -29.20
C GLN A 30 -16.32 0.60 -28.97
N GLU A 31 -16.36 1.52 -29.95
CA GLU A 31 -15.73 2.84 -29.81
C GLU A 31 -16.37 3.63 -28.68
N LYS A 32 -17.71 3.61 -28.58
CA LYS A 32 -18.45 4.26 -27.49
C LYS A 32 -18.12 3.69 -26.12
N MET A 33 -18.06 2.36 -25.99
CA MET A 33 -17.67 1.71 -24.73
C MET A 33 -16.23 2.05 -24.34
N ALA A 34 -15.31 2.14 -25.31
CA ALA A 34 -13.93 2.52 -25.05
C ALA A 34 -13.82 3.99 -24.60
N GLU A 35 -14.57 4.90 -25.24
CA GLU A 35 -14.64 6.31 -24.86
C GLU A 35 -15.23 6.48 -23.44
N GLU A 36 -16.33 5.79 -23.12
CA GLU A 36 -16.95 5.81 -21.79
C GLU A 36 -16.00 5.27 -20.71
N PHE A 37 -15.23 4.22 -21.02
CA PHE A 37 -14.25 3.67 -20.11
C PHE A 37 -13.10 4.65 -19.82
N VAL A 38 -12.58 5.32 -20.87
CA VAL A 38 -11.54 6.34 -20.72
C VAL A 38 -12.07 7.54 -19.92
N GLN A 39 -13.29 8.00 -20.19
CA GLN A 39 -13.93 9.08 -19.42
C GLN A 39 -14.08 8.73 -17.94
N ARG A 40 -14.51 7.50 -17.63
CA ARG A 40 -14.62 7.01 -16.26
C ARG A 40 -13.27 6.91 -15.56
N GLN A 41 -12.23 6.47 -16.26
CA GLN A 41 -10.87 6.45 -15.68
C GLN A 41 -10.39 7.87 -15.37
N GLN A 42 -10.60 8.81 -16.30
CA GLN A 42 -10.20 10.20 -16.11
C GLN A 42 -10.93 10.83 -14.93
N SER A 43 -12.24 10.59 -14.77
CA SER A 43 -13.00 11.13 -13.64
C SER A 43 -12.50 10.60 -12.29
N VAL A 44 -12.14 9.31 -12.21
CA VAL A 44 -11.59 8.73 -10.96
C VAL A 44 -10.23 9.34 -10.62
N ILE A 45 -9.39 9.60 -11.63
CA ILE A 45 -8.09 10.25 -11.44
C ILE A 45 -8.29 11.69 -10.98
N ASP A 46 -9.19 12.43 -11.62
CA ASP A 46 -9.48 13.83 -11.29
C ASP A 46 -10.07 13.96 -9.88
N ASP A 47 -10.97 13.06 -9.49
CA ASP A 47 -11.53 13.00 -8.12
C ASP A 47 -10.44 12.69 -7.08
N ALA A 48 -9.58 11.71 -7.34
CA ALA A 48 -8.48 11.35 -6.44
C ALA A 48 -7.45 12.49 -6.31
N MET A 49 -7.11 13.16 -7.42
CA MET A 49 -6.25 14.35 -7.41
C MET A 49 -6.92 15.51 -6.66
N SER A 50 -8.22 15.72 -6.87
CA SER A 50 -8.98 16.73 -6.15
C SER A 50 -8.98 16.47 -4.64
N GLU A 51 -9.12 15.21 -4.21
CA GLU A 51 -9.05 14.83 -2.79
C GLU A 51 -7.66 15.07 -2.19
N LEU A 52 -6.59 14.73 -2.93
CA LEU A 52 -5.21 15.01 -2.53
C LEU A 52 -4.91 16.52 -2.45
N GLU A 53 -5.47 17.32 -3.35
CA GLU A 53 -5.31 18.78 -3.41
C GLU A 53 -6.24 19.54 -2.45
N SER A 54 -7.39 18.95 -2.08
CA SER A 54 -8.46 19.49 -1.21
C SER A 54 -8.05 19.63 0.27
N LYS A 55 -6.75 19.82 0.52
CA LYS A 55 -6.11 20.08 1.80
C LYS A 55 -6.10 18.89 2.77
N VAL A 56 -4.86 18.47 2.97
CA VAL A 56 -4.16 18.37 4.25
C VAL A 56 -4.41 19.62 5.14
N GLN A 57 -5.66 19.91 5.53
CA GLN A 57 -5.99 20.98 6.48
C GLN A 57 -6.19 20.46 7.91
N ASN A 58 -6.23 19.14 8.06
CA ASN A 58 -6.25 18.46 9.35
C ASN A 58 -5.06 17.52 9.51
N ALA A 59 -3.90 17.83 8.91
CA ALA A 59 -2.67 17.42 9.55
C ALA A 59 -2.60 18.25 10.83
N LYS A 60 -3.17 17.70 11.91
CA LYS A 60 -2.83 18.09 13.29
C LYS A 60 -1.31 18.21 13.27
N GLY A 61 -0.81 19.46 13.30
CA GLY A 61 0.58 19.74 13.02
C GLY A 61 1.43 18.73 13.76
N GLU A 62 2.32 18.04 13.02
CA GLU A 62 3.19 17.03 13.62
C GLU A 62 3.73 17.64 14.91
N ALA A 63 3.40 16.99 16.03
CA ALA A 63 3.92 17.43 17.31
C ALA A 63 5.43 17.45 17.13
N THR A 64 6.04 18.63 17.26
CA THR A 64 7.49 18.77 17.12
C THR A 64 8.11 17.66 17.96
N PRO A 65 8.91 16.75 17.38
CA PRO A 65 9.49 15.67 18.14
C PRO A 65 10.26 16.33 19.28
N THR A 66 9.76 16.15 20.50
CA THR A 66 10.54 16.52 21.67
C THR A 66 11.67 15.53 21.66
N ALA A 67 12.88 16.02 21.39
CA ALA A 67 14.07 15.20 21.49
C ALA A 67 13.98 14.50 22.86
N ALA A 68 14.07 13.17 22.85
CA ALA A 68 14.24 12.45 24.10
C ALA A 68 15.41 13.11 24.83
N PRO A 69 15.32 13.35 26.15
CA PRO A 69 16.48 13.84 26.86
C PRO A 69 17.63 12.87 26.56
N ASP A 70 18.81 13.43 26.28
CA ASP A 70 20.01 12.64 26.07
C ASP A 70 20.30 11.89 27.38
N TYR A 71 19.75 10.68 27.51
CA TYR A 71 20.02 9.79 28.61
C TYR A 71 21.42 9.22 28.41
N ASP A 72 22.44 10.05 28.66
CA ASP A 72 23.84 9.73 28.95
C ASP A 72 24.69 11.00 28.80
N ALA A 73 24.71 11.88 29.81
CA ALA A 73 25.78 12.88 29.98
C ALA A 73 25.67 13.64 31.33
N GLY A 74 25.56 12.91 32.43
CA GLY A 74 26.00 13.44 33.73
C GLY A 74 27.41 12.93 33.99
N ASP A 75 28.34 13.77 34.42
CA ASP A 75 29.60 13.28 34.98
C ASP A 75 29.26 12.42 36.21
N VAL A 76 29.47 11.11 36.12
CA VAL A 76 29.25 10.19 37.23
C VAL A 76 30.56 10.03 37.99
N GLU A 77 30.58 10.47 39.24
CA GLU A 77 31.75 10.26 40.10
C GLU A 77 31.80 8.82 40.59
N VAL A 78 33.00 8.29 40.83
CA VAL A 78 33.18 6.91 41.34
C VAL A 78 32.47 6.72 42.69
N THR A 79 32.31 7.80 43.46
CA THR A 79 31.56 7.81 44.71
C THR A 79 30.07 7.58 44.53
N ASP A 80 29.50 8.01 43.41
CA ASP A 80 28.07 7.88 43.14
C ASP A 80 27.74 6.42 42.81
N LEU A 81 28.61 5.75 42.05
CA LEU A 81 28.52 4.31 41.75
C LEU A 81 28.68 3.41 42.99
N LEU A 82 29.41 3.87 44.00
CA LEU A 82 29.67 3.14 45.24
C LEU A 82 28.69 3.52 46.36
N SER A 83 27.83 4.50 46.12
CA SER A 83 26.82 4.91 47.08
C SER A 83 25.74 3.84 47.16
N THR A 84 25.49 3.34 48.38
CA THR A 84 24.42 2.36 48.62
C THR A 84 23.07 3.04 48.85
N ASP A 85 23.04 4.37 48.74
CA ASP A 85 21.90 5.23 49.06
C ASP A 85 21.01 5.52 47.83
N GLU A 86 21.48 5.25 46.60
CA GLU A 86 20.61 5.22 45.43
C GLU A 86 19.76 3.95 45.47
N GLN A 87 18.54 4.10 45.97
CA GLN A 87 17.50 3.10 45.77
C GLN A 87 17.23 3.02 44.27
N ILE A 88 17.79 2.00 43.62
CA ILE A 88 17.41 1.60 42.26
C ILE A 88 15.90 1.42 42.28
N GLN A 89 15.17 2.38 41.71
CA GLN A 89 13.73 2.31 41.64
C GLN A 89 13.36 1.32 40.55
N ASP A 90 12.62 0.28 40.93
CA ASP A 90 12.04 -0.63 39.97
C ASP A 90 10.82 0.04 39.31
N HIS A 91 10.87 0.20 38.00
CA HIS A 91 9.78 0.75 37.19
C HIS A 91 9.09 -0.32 36.34
N SER A 92 9.37 -1.61 36.57
CA SER A 92 8.78 -2.72 35.82
C SER A 92 7.25 -2.76 35.89
N GLU A 93 6.68 -2.25 36.99
CA GLU A 93 5.23 -2.18 37.21
C GLU A 93 4.60 -0.85 36.77
N MET A 94 5.38 0.10 36.26
CA MET A 94 4.85 1.41 35.87
C MET A 94 4.05 1.30 34.56
N ASN A 95 2.81 1.76 34.57
CA ASN A 95 1.88 1.75 33.42
C ASN A 95 1.51 0.34 32.92
N VAL A 96 1.60 -0.69 33.77
CA VAL A 96 1.11 -2.04 33.45
C VAL A 96 -0.36 -2.15 33.86
N VAL A 97 -1.22 -2.62 32.96
CA VAL A 97 -2.61 -2.98 33.26
C VAL A 97 -2.70 -4.50 33.23
N GLU A 98 -2.92 -5.10 34.41
CA GLU A 98 -3.10 -6.54 34.54
C GLU A 98 -4.57 -6.93 34.33
N HIS A 99 -4.80 -8.00 33.58
CA HIS A 99 -6.12 -8.58 33.37
C HIS A 99 -6.10 -10.05 33.81
N LEU A 100 -7.14 -10.48 34.54
CA LEU A 100 -7.24 -11.83 35.08
C LEU A 100 -7.78 -12.83 34.06
N SER A 101 -8.44 -12.35 33.01
CA SER A 101 -9.07 -13.15 31.96
C SER A 101 -9.10 -12.41 30.63
N VAL A 102 -9.22 -13.15 29.53
CA VAL A 102 -9.27 -12.57 28.18
C VAL A 102 -10.55 -11.75 28.00
N GLU A 103 -11.63 -12.14 28.65
CA GLU A 103 -12.91 -11.44 28.67
C GLU A 103 -12.81 -10.02 29.27
N GLU A 104 -11.86 -9.78 30.17
CA GLU A 104 -11.63 -8.47 30.81
C GLU A 104 -10.88 -7.48 29.91
N ILE A 105 -10.13 -8.00 28.93
CA ILE A 105 -9.35 -7.20 27.97
C ILE A 105 -10.30 -6.50 26.97
N GLY A 106 -11.50 -7.05 26.77
CA GLY A 106 -12.49 -6.54 25.83
C GLY A 106 -12.21 -6.95 24.38
N ASP A 107 -13.25 -6.94 23.55
CA ASP A 107 -13.13 -7.29 22.13
C ASP A 107 -12.76 -6.06 21.31
N HIS A 108 -11.45 -5.87 21.09
CA HIS A 108 -10.93 -4.77 20.28
C HIS A 108 -11.26 -4.91 18.78
N LEU A 109 -11.76 -6.06 18.35
CA LEU A 109 -12.11 -6.34 16.96
C LEU A 109 -13.63 -6.36 16.73
N GLU A 110 -14.44 -6.03 17.73
CA GLU A 110 -15.91 -6.00 17.61
C GLU A 110 -16.38 -5.12 16.44
N SER A 111 -15.68 -4.01 16.18
CA SER A 111 -15.98 -3.10 15.06
C SER A 111 -15.16 -3.37 13.79
N ALA A 112 -14.33 -4.41 13.77
CA ALA A 112 -13.47 -4.70 12.63
C ALA A 112 -14.27 -5.37 11.52
N THR A 113 -14.26 -4.78 10.32
CA THR A 113 -14.85 -5.39 9.14
C THR A 113 -13.98 -6.55 8.67
N VAL A 114 -14.54 -7.77 8.64
CA VAL A 114 -13.87 -8.93 8.06
C VAL A 114 -13.86 -8.78 6.54
N VAL A 115 -12.67 -8.80 5.92
CA VAL A 115 -12.48 -8.72 4.47
C VAL A 115 -11.96 -10.05 3.95
N GLY A 116 -12.75 -10.75 3.14
CA GLY A 116 -12.41 -12.05 2.54
C GLY A 116 -13.60 -13.00 2.49
N ASP A 117 -13.40 -14.18 1.87
CA ASP A 117 -14.42 -15.23 1.85
C ASP A 117 -14.53 -15.88 3.23
N LEU A 118 -15.74 -15.88 3.81
CA LEU A 118 -16.02 -16.67 5.01
C LEU A 118 -16.04 -18.15 4.62
N PRO A 119 -15.30 -19.04 5.29
CA PRO A 119 -15.45 -20.47 5.08
C PRO A 119 -16.83 -20.89 5.59
N GLU A 120 -17.73 -21.25 4.66
CA GLU A 120 -19.01 -21.89 5.02
C GLU A 120 -18.73 -23.34 5.45
N GLU A 121 -19.13 -23.70 6.68
CA GLU A 121 -19.04 -25.08 7.15
C GLU A 121 -20.00 -25.97 6.35
N ILE A 122 -19.46 -27.03 5.74
CA ILE A 122 -20.27 -28.03 5.03
C ILE A 122 -20.95 -28.91 6.08
N GLN A 123 -22.28 -28.85 6.13
CA GLN A 123 -23.07 -29.79 6.94
C GLN A 123 -23.14 -31.15 6.24
N PHE A 124 -22.75 -32.21 6.96
CA PHE A 124 -22.84 -33.60 6.52
C PHE A 124 -24.22 -34.19 6.76
#